data_AF-A0A182SGY9-F1
#
_entry.id   AF-A0A182SGY9-F1
#
_cell.length_a   1.000
_cell.length_b   1.000
_cell.length_c   1.000
_cell.angle_alpha   90.00
_cell.angle_beta   90.00
_cell.angle_gamma   90.00
#
_symmetry.space_group_name_H-M   'P 1'
#
loop_
_entity.id
_entity.type
_entity.pdbx_description
1 polymer ?
#
loop_
_entity_poly.entity_id
_entity_poly.type
_entity_poly.pdbx_seq_one_letter_code
_entity_poly.pdbx_strand_id
1 'polypeptide(L)'
;TVRELEHFYRKLYENDSIQFPTQYPSGCLLGCVAVKDCLPQEEYRKQHPNGESDSPFVFVCEEPQELPIRFPVKGDHKIYMLDSKIHQAAVKALQRLAKQNKQLED
;
A
#
# COMPACT_ATOMS: atom_id res chain seq x y z
N THR A 1 -18.42 0.72 -5.04
CA THR A 1 -18.19 -0.73 -4.94
C THR A 1 -16.75 -1.05 -5.33
N VAL A 2 -16.24 -2.24 -5.03
CA VAL A 2 -14.86 -2.63 -5.43
C VAL A 2 -14.66 -2.53 -6.94
N ARG A 3 -15.61 -3.05 -7.73
CA ARG A 3 -15.54 -3.04 -9.21
C ARG A 3 -15.46 -1.63 -9.80
N GLU A 4 -16.17 -0.67 -9.21
CA GLU A 4 -16.11 0.73 -9.63
C GLU A 4 -14.74 1.35 -9.36
N LEU A 5 -14.10 1.00 -8.23
CA LEU A 5 -12.74 1.43 -7.92
C LEU A 5 -11.72 0.81 -8.86
N GLU A 6 -11.82 -0.49 -9.16
CA GLU A 6 -10.94 -1.14 -10.15
C GLU A 6 -11.03 -0.44 -11.52
N HIS A 7 -12.25 -0.13 -11.98
CA HIS A 7 -12.46 0.60 -13.22
C HIS A 7 -11.92 2.03 -13.17
N PHE A 8 -12.11 2.71 -12.04
CA PHE A 8 -11.56 4.05 -11.81
C PHE A 8 -10.03 4.04 -11.93
N TYR A 9 -9.34 3.10 -11.28
CA TYR A 9 -7.88 3.00 -11.30
C TYR A 9 -7.30 2.67 -12.69
N ARG A 10 -7.97 1.79 -13.45
CA ARG A 10 -7.57 1.53 -14.85
C ARG A 10 -7.61 2.80 -15.69
N LYS A 11 -8.63 3.64 -15.51
CA LYS A 11 -8.76 4.92 -16.19
C LYS A 11 -7.74 5.95 -15.71
N LEU A 12 -7.56 6.07 -14.39
CA LEU A 12 -6.66 7.04 -13.77
C LEU A 12 -5.22 6.87 -14.26
N TYR A 13 -4.78 5.62 -14.36
CA TYR A 13 -3.43 5.27 -14.82
C TYR A 13 -3.35 4.94 -16.31
N GLU A 14 -4.45 5.10 -17.06
CA GLU A 14 -4.55 4.78 -18.48
C GLU A 14 -4.02 3.36 -18.82
N ASN A 15 -4.32 2.39 -17.95
CA ASN A 15 -3.78 1.05 -18.02
C ASN A 15 -4.83 -0.03 -17.69
N ASP A 16 -5.36 -0.65 -18.74
CA ASP A 16 -6.35 -1.73 -18.62
C ASP A 16 -5.77 -3.06 -18.11
N SER A 17 -4.45 -3.23 -18.19
CA SER A 17 -3.75 -4.44 -17.75
C SER A 17 -3.46 -4.50 -16.25
N ILE A 18 -3.82 -3.45 -15.49
CA ILE A 18 -3.70 -3.44 -14.03
C ILE A 18 -4.43 -4.65 -13.46
N GLN A 19 -3.67 -5.44 -12.71
CA GLN A 19 -4.18 -6.58 -11.96
C GLN A 19 -4.63 -6.10 -10.59
N PHE A 20 -5.79 -6.56 -10.16
CA PHE A 20 -6.35 -6.26 -8.85
C PHE A 20 -6.36 -7.52 -7.98
N PRO A 21 -6.32 -7.36 -6.65
CA PRO A 21 -6.47 -8.48 -5.74
C PRO A 21 -7.78 -9.22 -5.97
N THR A 22 -7.74 -10.56 -5.91
CA THR A 22 -8.95 -11.38 -5.97
C THR A 22 -9.75 -11.34 -4.67
N GLN A 23 -9.14 -10.87 -3.57
CA GLN A 23 -9.72 -10.82 -2.24
C GLN A 23 -9.30 -9.54 -1.50
N TYR A 24 -10.21 -9.00 -0.69
CA TYR A 24 -10.02 -7.78 0.11
C TYR A 24 -10.28 -8.10 1.60
N PRO A 25 -9.33 -8.77 2.28
CA PRO A 25 -9.53 -9.20 3.66
C PRO A 25 -9.56 -8.01 4.63
N SER A 26 -10.35 -8.13 5.69
CA SER A 26 -10.42 -7.15 6.78
C SER A 26 -9.66 -7.64 8.02
N GLY A 27 -9.09 -6.72 8.81
CA GLY A 27 -8.47 -7.07 10.09
C GLY A 27 -7.13 -7.80 9.97
N CYS A 28 -6.37 -7.53 8.91
CA CYS A 28 -5.04 -8.09 8.74
C CYS A 28 -4.05 -7.06 8.17
N LEU A 29 -2.76 -7.26 8.46
CA LEU A 29 -1.67 -6.47 7.93
C LEU A 29 -1.38 -6.95 6.49
N LEU A 30 -1.52 -6.03 5.53
CA LEU A 30 -1.40 -6.33 4.10
C LEU A 30 0.04 -6.20 3.58
N GLY A 31 0.79 -5.23 4.09
CA GLY A 31 2.05 -4.81 3.49
C GLY A 31 2.62 -3.57 4.16
N CYS A 32 3.53 -2.90 3.48
CA CYS A 32 4.06 -1.60 3.87
C CYS A 32 4.34 -0.73 2.64
N VAL A 33 4.48 0.56 2.90
CA VAL A 33 4.90 1.59 1.94
C VAL A 33 5.91 2.50 2.63
N ALA A 34 6.77 3.15 1.85
CA ALA A 34 7.61 4.22 2.34
C ALA A 34 6.87 5.55 2.22
N VAL A 35 6.56 6.20 3.35
CA VAL A 35 5.99 7.55 3.34
C VAL A 35 7.11 8.54 3.05
N LYS A 36 7.05 9.22 1.90
CA LYS A 36 8.07 10.19 1.47
C LYS A 36 7.71 11.60 1.91
N ASP A 37 6.42 11.96 1.83
CA ASP A 37 5.93 13.29 2.17
C ASP A 37 4.49 13.28 2.68
N CYS A 38 4.07 14.39 3.31
CA CYS A 38 2.70 14.68 3.70
C CYS A 38 2.35 16.11 3.25
N LEU A 39 1.71 16.23 2.09
CA LEU A 39 1.47 17.51 1.45
C LEU A 39 0.08 18.05 1.77
N PRO A 40 -0.10 19.37 2.02
CA PRO A 40 -1.41 19.98 2.00
C PRO A 40 -2.02 19.91 0.59
N GLN A 41 -3.35 19.90 0.51
CA GLN A 41 -4.06 19.61 -0.75
C GLN A 41 -3.66 20.52 -1.93
N GLU A 42 -3.38 21.80 -1.68
CA GLU A 42 -2.96 22.73 -2.73
C GLU A 42 -1.61 22.33 -3.35
N GLU A 43 -0.65 21.90 -2.52
CA GLU A 43 0.67 21.47 -2.99
C GLU A 43 0.61 20.09 -3.64
N TYR A 44 -0.17 19.17 -3.04
CA TYR A 44 -0.42 17.86 -3.63
C TYR A 44 -0.96 17.97 -5.05
N ARG A 45 -1.94 18.86 -5.30
CA ARG A 45 -2.50 19.08 -6.63
C ARG A 45 -1.53 19.72 -7.62
N LYS A 46 -0.56 20.51 -7.16
CA LYS A 46 0.49 21.07 -8.04
C LYS A 46 1.47 19.98 -8.50
N GLN A 47 1.86 19.08 -7.60
CA GLN A 47 2.82 18.00 -7.89
C GLN A 47 2.17 16.78 -8.56
N HIS A 48 0.93 16.49 -8.19
CA HIS A 48 0.11 15.40 -8.71
C HIS A 48 -1.23 15.95 -9.20
N PRO A 49 -1.27 16.63 -10.37
CA PRO A 49 -2.50 17.21 -10.91
C PRO A 49 -3.64 16.21 -11.05
N ASN A 50 -3.29 14.99 -11.48
CA ASN A 50 -4.20 13.86 -11.62
C ASN A 50 -4.22 12.95 -10.39
N GLY A 51 -3.76 13.44 -9.24
CA GLY A 51 -3.78 12.69 -7.98
C GLY A 51 -5.20 12.32 -7.56
N GLU A 52 -5.37 11.17 -6.93
CA GLU A 52 -6.70 10.66 -6.56
C GLU A 52 -7.26 11.24 -5.26
N SER A 53 -6.39 11.75 -4.39
CA SER A 53 -6.79 12.12 -3.04
C SER A 53 -7.43 13.50 -2.98
N ASP A 54 -8.54 13.58 -2.25
CA ASP A 54 -9.23 14.82 -1.88
C ASP A 54 -9.07 15.18 -0.40
N SER A 55 -8.14 14.51 0.30
CA SER A 55 -7.87 14.79 1.72
C SER A 55 -7.17 16.14 1.90
N PRO A 56 -7.40 16.86 3.00
CA PRO A 56 -6.75 18.15 3.25
C PRO A 56 -5.22 18.03 3.38
N PHE A 57 -4.74 16.87 3.84
CA PHE A 57 -3.33 16.47 3.85
C PHE A 57 -3.21 15.07 3.24
N VAL A 58 -2.29 14.89 2.30
CA VAL A 58 -2.13 13.67 1.53
C VAL A 58 -0.75 13.08 1.77
N PHE A 59 -0.70 11.81 2.21
CA PHE A 59 0.54 11.06 2.26
C PHE A 59 0.96 10.64 0.86
N VAL A 60 2.17 11.04 0.47
CA VAL A 60 2.82 10.55 -0.75
C VAL A 60 3.65 9.34 -0.36
N CYS A 61 3.25 8.18 -0.89
CA CYS A 61 3.82 6.89 -0.57
C CYS A 61 4.48 6.28 -1.80
N GLU A 62 5.63 5.64 -1.58
CA GLU A 62 6.36 4.90 -2.61
C GLU A 62 6.68 3.49 -2.13
N GLU A 63 7.28 2.69 -3.02
CA GLU A 63 7.79 1.35 -2.73
C GLU A 63 6.72 0.45 -2.06
N PRO A 64 5.55 0.24 -2.68
CA PRO A 64 4.54 -0.63 -2.11
C PRO A 64 5.05 -2.08 -2.08
N GLN A 65 5.03 -2.67 -0.89
CA GLN A 65 5.46 -4.05 -0.65
C GLN A 65 4.33 -4.84 0.00
N GLU A 66 3.79 -5.80 -0.74
CA GLU A 66 2.80 -6.73 -0.22
C GLU A 66 3.46 -7.85 0.61
N LEU A 67 2.87 -8.15 1.76
CA LEU A 67 3.31 -9.28 2.58
C LEU A 67 2.82 -10.61 1.98
N PRO A 68 3.70 -11.64 1.91
CA PRO A 68 3.31 -12.96 1.42
C PRO A 68 2.38 -13.72 2.39
N ILE A 69 2.22 -13.22 3.62
CA ILE A 69 1.38 -13.80 4.68
C ILE A 69 0.59 -12.67 5.35
N ARG A 70 -0.69 -12.91 5.62
CA ARG A 70 -1.57 -11.96 6.32
C ARG A 70 -1.47 -12.17 7.82
N PHE A 71 -0.93 -11.18 8.54
CA PHE A 71 -0.93 -11.21 10.01
C PHE A 71 -2.23 -10.64 10.54
N PRO A 72 -2.97 -11.32 11.42
CA PRO A 72 -4.16 -10.75 12.02
C PRO A 72 -3.76 -9.57 12.91
N VAL A 73 -4.37 -8.40 12.65
CA VAL A 73 -4.16 -7.19 13.46
C VAL A 73 -5.50 -6.57 13.76
N LYS A 74 -5.64 -6.07 14.98
CA LYS A 74 -6.74 -5.17 15.32
C LYS A 74 -6.29 -3.77 14.93
N GLY A 75 -6.98 -3.15 13.99
CA GLY A 75 -6.78 -1.73 13.70
C GLY A 75 -7.05 -0.89 14.95
N ASP A 76 -6.33 0.22 15.09
CA ASP A 76 -6.55 1.20 16.15
C ASP A 76 -6.74 2.60 15.55
N HIS A 77 -7.19 3.55 16.36
CA HIS A 77 -7.50 4.90 15.92
C HIS A 77 -6.23 5.65 15.49
N LYS A 78 -6.24 6.17 14.24
CA LYS A 78 -5.12 6.91 13.61
C LYS A 78 -3.87 6.04 13.43
N ILE A 79 -2.69 6.67 13.36
CA ILE A 79 -1.41 5.97 13.31
C ILE A 79 -1.13 5.38 14.69
N TYR A 80 -0.93 4.07 14.75
CA TYR A 80 -0.65 3.33 15.97
C TYR A 80 0.57 2.45 15.79
N MET A 81 1.21 2.11 16.92
CA MET A 81 2.37 1.22 16.91
C MET A 81 1.90 -0.22 16.73
N LEU A 82 2.50 -0.91 15.75
CA LEU A 82 2.31 -2.35 15.58
C LEU A 82 2.85 -3.12 16.79
N ASP A 83 2.20 -4.24 17.10
CA ASP A 83 2.75 -5.20 18.06
C ASP A 83 4.16 -5.62 17.62
N SER A 84 5.11 -5.61 18.56
CA SER A 84 6.52 -5.84 18.27
C SER A 84 6.77 -7.22 17.64
N LYS A 85 6.02 -8.25 18.03
CA LYS A 85 6.17 -9.59 17.46
C LYS A 85 5.65 -9.63 16.03
N ILE A 86 4.50 -8.99 15.77
CA ILE A 86 3.94 -8.88 14.42
C ILE A 86 4.88 -8.09 13.51
N HIS A 87 5.38 -6.95 13.98
CA HIS A 87 6.33 -6.13 13.23
C HIS A 87 7.59 -6.93 12.84
N GLN A 88 8.22 -7.61 13.80
CA GLN A 88 9.41 -8.43 13.51
C GLN A 88 9.11 -9.58 12.54
N ALA A 89 7.95 -10.21 12.66
CA ALA A 89 7.53 -11.28 11.75
C ALA A 89 7.30 -10.76 10.32
N ALA A 90 6.65 -9.61 10.17
CA ALA A 90 6.42 -8.96 8.88
C ALA A 90 7.74 -8.58 8.18
N VAL A 91 8.66 -7.94 8.90
CA VAL A 91 9.98 -7.59 8.36
C VAL A 91 10.74 -8.84 7.88
N LYS A 92 10.75 -9.92 8.68
CA LYS A 92 11.40 -11.18 8.28
C LYS A 92 10.73 -11.81 7.06
N ALA A 93 9.41 -11.72 6.94
CA ALA A 93 8.68 -12.23 5.78
C ALA A 93 9.08 -11.49 4.49
N LEU A 94 9.13 -10.16 4.53
CA LEU A 94 9.57 -9.34 3.39
C LEU A 94 11.03 -9.60 3.02
N GLN A 95 11.93 -9.71 4.00
CA GLN A 95 13.34 -10.02 3.74
C GLN A 95 13.53 -11.38 3.08
N ARG A 96 12.73 -12.39 3.45
CA ARG A 96 12.76 -13.70 2.80
C ARG A 96 12.26 -13.63 1.37
N LEU A 97 11.15 -12.92 1.14
CA LEU A 97 10.60 -12.71 -0.20
C LEU A 97 11.61 -12.00 -1.10
N ALA A 98 12.24 -10.92 -0.63
CA ALA A 98 13.25 -10.18 -1.39
C ALA A 98 14.45 -11.06 -1.77
N LYS A 99 14.90 -11.95 -0.87
CA LYS A 99 15.98 -12.91 -1.17
C LYS A 99 15.56 -13.93 -2.22
N GLN A 100 14.34 -14.44 -2.15
CA GLN A 100 13.81 -15.39 -3.12
C GLN A 100 13.68 -14.77 -4.51
N ASN A 101 13.17 -13.54 -4.58
CA ASN A 101 13.04 -12.83 -5.86
C ASN A 101 14.41 -12.62 -6.52
N LYS A 102 15.42 -12.21 -5.74
CA LYS A 102 16.78 -12.05 -6.28
C LYS A 102 17.37 -13.36 -6.83
N GLN A 103 17.10 -14.49 -6.18
CA GLN A 103 17.56 -15.81 -6.65
C GLN A 103 16.85 -16.29 -7.92
N LEU A 104 15.69 -15.74 -8.26
CA LEU A 104 14.97 -16.05 -9.50
C LEU A 104 15.43 -15.18 -10.67
N GLU A 105 16.12 -14.07 -10.38
CA GLU A 105 16.68 -13.14 -11.37
C GLU A 105 18.12 -13.49 -11.77
N ASP A 106 18.79 -14.34 -10.98
CA ASP A 106 20.12 -14.92 -11.23
C ASP A 106 20.02 -16.25 -12.02
#